data_AF-A0A4R0RBF3-F1
#
_entry.id   AF-A0A4R0RBF3-F1
#
_cell.length_a   1.000
_cell.length_b   1.000
_cell.length_c   1.000
_cell.angle_alpha   90.00
_cell.angle_beta   90.00
_cell.angle_gamma   90.00
#
_symmetry.space_group_name_H-M   'P 1'
#
loop_
_entity.id
_entity.type
_entity.pdbx_description
1 polymer ?
#
loop_
_entity_poly.entity_id
_entity_poly.type
_entity_poly.pdbx_seq_one_letter_code
_entity_poly.pdbx_strand_id
1 'polypeptide(L)'
;MSEGTLQLYEIEVILEARLKSVKTDTEDAVWEYFVKWAGYNNRYNSWRDVSAMGKDCNRLIRSFWNEVGPPEPSLEVNHTVRPSAEWIAREKMRYAKHFSGDGGATVVAEKDFQRSNMTPPQPEA
;
A
#
# COMPACT_ATOMS: atom_id res chain seq x y z
N MET A 1 5.86 9.05 31.30
CA MET A 1 5.08 9.69 30.22
C MET A 1 6.02 9.84 29.05
N SER A 2 6.20 8.76 28.27
CA SER A 2 7.22 8.72 27.21
C SER A 2 6.66 9.44 25.99
N GLU A 3 7.34 10.50 25.55
CA GLU A 3 7.10 11.19 24.28
C GLU A 3 7.11 10.19 23.14
N GLY A 4 5.91 9.81 22.69
CA GLY A 4 5.69 8.84 21.63
C GLY A 4 5.98 9.49 20.28
N THR A 5 7.20 9.31 19.78
CA THR A 5 7.53 9.65 18.40
C THR A 5 6.74 8.75 17.44
N LEU A 6 5.80 9.32 16.68
CA LEU A 6 5.07 8.61 15.63
C LEU A 6 5.98 8.50 14.39
N GLN A 7 6.42 7.30 14.05
CA GLN A 7 7.09 7.04 12.78
C GLN A 7 6.03 6.82 11.71
N LEU A 8 6.01 7.67 10.68
CA LEU A 8 5.16 7.51 9.50
C LEU A 8 5.83 6.53 8.55
N TYR A 9 5.12 5.47 8.19
CA TYR A 9 5.60 4.45 7.26
C TYR A 9 4.89 4.65 5.92
N GLU A 10 5.60 5.22 4.96
CA GLU A 10 5.07 5.48 3.62
C GLU A 10 5.17 4.22 2.75
N ILE A 11 4.11 3.96 1.98
CA ILE A 11 4.12 2.91 0.97
C ILE A 11 4.86 3.45 -0.26
N GLU A 12 5.94 2.79 -0.64
CA GLU A 12 6.72 3.12 -1.84
C GLU A 12 5.99 2.70 -3.11
N VAL A 13 5.48 1.45 -3.14
CA VAL A 13 4.81 0.87 -4.30
C VAL A 13 3.99 -0.38 -3.91
N ILE A 14 2.94 -0.67 -4.67
CA ILE A 14 2.20 -1.95 -4.60
C ILE A 14 2.88 -2.97 -5.52
N LEU A 15 3.20 -4.14 -5.00
CA LEU A 15 3.84 -5.22 -5.76
C LEU A 15 2.80 -6.22 -6.28
N GLU A 16 1.78 -6.53 -5.49
CA GLU A 16 0.75 -7.51 -5.83
C GLU A 16 -0.57 -7.13 -5.16
N ALA A 17 -1.69 -7.62 -5.68
CA ALA A 17 -2.97 -7.63 -4.97
C ALA A 17 -3.56 -9.04 -4.97
N ARG A 18 -4.30 -9.39 -3.92
CA ARG A 18 -5.01 -10.67 -3.83
C ARG A 18 -6.46 -10.45 -3.44
N LEU A 19 -7.33 -11.26 -4.03
CA LEU A 19 -8.76 -11.25 -3.70
C LEU A 19 -8.96 -11.92 -2.33
N LYS A 20 -9.43 -11.17 -1.34
CA LYS A 20 -9.72 -11.67 0.01
C LYS A 20 -11.15 -12.19 0.11
N SER A 21 -12.09 -11.47 -0.51
CA SER A 21 -13.49 -11.91 -0.64
C SER A 21 -14.02 -11.52 -2.01
N VAL A 22 -14.74 -12.46 -2.64
CA VAL A 22 -15.47 -12.20 -3.88
C VAL A 22 -16.62 -11.24 -3.64
N LYS A 23 -17.03 -10.51 -4.68
CA LYS A 23 -18.23 -9.69 -4.64
C LYS A 23 -19.46 -10.58 -4.44
N THR A 24 -20.34 -10.17 -3.54
CA THR A 24 -21.66 -10.77 -3.31
C THR A 24 -22.75 -9.74 -3.63
N ASP A 25 -24.02 -10.13 -3.57
CA ASP A 25 -25.15 -9.20 -3.75
C ASP A 25 -25.16 -8.08 -2.68
N THR A 26 -24.56 -8.35 -1.51
CA THR A 26 -24.58 -7.45 -0.35
C THR A 26 -23.26 -6.72 -0.13
N GLU A 27 -22.14 -7.22 -0.63
CA GLU A 27 -20.80 -6.71 -0.34
C GLU A 27 -19.93 -6.67 -1.60
N ASP A 28 -19.17 -5.58 -1.78
CA ASP A 28 -18.16 -5.51 -2.85
C ASP A 28 -16.96 -6.41 -2.56
N ALA A 29 -16.23 -6.77 -3.62
CA ALA A 29 -15.01 -7.55 -3.51
C ALA A 29 -13.95 -6.82 -2.65
N VAL A 30 -13.34 -7.54 -1.71
CA VAL A 30 -12.28 -7.00 -0.84
C VAL A 30 -10.92 -7.47 -1.33
N TRP A 31 -9.99 -6.53 -1.46
CA TRP A 31 -8.62 -6.76 -1.91
C TRP A 31 -7.62 -6.44 -0.81
N GLU A 32 -6.62 -7.31 -0.68
CA GLU A 32 -5.39 -7.02 0.06
C GLU A 32 -4.27 -6.75 -0.93
N TYR A 33 -3.32 -5.89 -0.56
CA TYR A 33 -2.19 -5.56 -1.42
C TYR A 33 -0.87 -5.82 -0.73
N PHE A 34 0.05 -6.43 -1.45
CA PHE A 34 1.42 -6.65 -1.02
C PHE A 34 2.23 -5.40 -1.32
N VAL A 35 2.67 -4.69 -0.29
CA VAL A 35 3.30 -3.38 -0.42
C VAL A 35 4.79 -3.44 -0.14
N LYS A 36 5.54 -2.59 -0.86
CA LYS A 36 6.92 -2.23 -0.53
C LYS A 36 6.90 -0.97 0.34
N TRP A 37 7.49 -1.06 1.52
CA TRP A 37 7.64 0.08 2.42
C TRP A 37 8.83 0.94 2.03
N ALA A 38 8.65 2.25 1.98
CA ALA A 38 9.71 3.19 1.65
C ALA A 38 10.84 3.14 2.69
N GLY A 39 12.09 3.08 2.22
CA GLY A 39 13.26 3.01 3.10
C GLY A 39 13.52 1.65 3.76
N TYR A 40 12.61 0.68 3.65
CA TYR A 40 12.80 -0.67 4.20
C TYR A 40 13.29 -1.66 3.14
N ASN A 41 13.99 -2.70 3.58
CA ASN A 41 14.36 -3.83 2.73
C ASN A 41 13.11 -4.62 2.29
N ASN A 42 13.18 -5.29 1.14
CA ASN A 42 12.11 -6.15 0.61
C ASN A 42 11.64 -7.24 1.60
N ARG A 43 12.47 -7.65 2.58
CA ARG A 43 12.06 -8.60 3.63
C ARG A 43 10.90 -8.11 4.50
N TYR A 44 10.66 -6.79 4.52
CA TYR A 44 9.56 -6.17 5.26
C TYR A 44 8.30 -5.99 4.42
N ASN A 45 8.33 -6.38 3.14
CA ASN A 45 7.15 -6.33 2.29
C ASN A 45 6.05 -7.21 2.87
N SER A 46 4.82 -6.76 2.72
CA SER A 46 3.71 -7.34 3.48
C SER A 46 2.36 -7.07 2.87
N TRP A 47 1.40 -7.93 3.17
CA TRP A 47 -0.01 -7.72 2.83
C TRP A 47 -0.65 -6.66 3.72
N ARG A 48 -1.50 -5.84 3.12
CA ARG A 48 -2.25 -4.76 3.77
C ARG A 48 -3.65 -4.65 3.18
N ASP A 49 -4.65 -4.50 4.04
CA ASP A 49 -6.00 -4.12 3.64
C ASP A 49 -6.04 -2.66 3.20
N VAL A 50 -6.91 -2.34 2.24
CA VAL A 50 -7.10 -0.96 1.75
C VAL A 50 -7.46 0.02 2.88
N SER A 51 -8.21 -0.42 3.88
CA SER A 51 -8.59 0.38 5.05
C SER A 51 -7.41 0.76 5.94
N ALA A 52 -6.32 -0.02 5.86
CA ALA A 52 -5.06 0.22 6.55
C ALA A 52 -4.00 0.83 5.61
N MET A 53 -4.40 1.35 4.45
CA MET A 53 -3.55 2.18 3.60
C MET A 53 -4.04 3.61 3.77
N GLY A 54 -3.18 4.52 4.25
CA GLY A 54 -3.56 5.89 4.57
C GLY A 54 -4.27 6.62 3.42
N LYS A 55 -4.94 7.74 3.72
CA LYS A 55 -5.85 8.47 2.79
C LYS A 55 -5.22 8.82 1.42
N ASP A 56 -3.91 8.95 1.33
CA ASP A 56 -3.17 9.25 0.09
C ASP A 56 -2.94 8.04 -0.83
N CYS A 57 -3.26 6.82 -0.39
CA CYS A 57 -3.05 5.61 -1.18
C CYS A 57 -4.07 5.40 -2.31
N ASN A 58 -5.17 6.17 -2.33
CA ASN A 58 -6.19 6.12 -3.38
C ASN A 58 -5.59 6.31 -4.79
N ARG A 59 -4.60 7.20 -4.93
CA ARG A 59 -3.95 7.46 -6.22
C ARG A 59 -3.06 6.28 -6.65
N LEU A 60 -2.37 5.63 -5.70
CA LEU A 60 -1.53 4.46 -5.96
C LEU A 60 -2.40 3.25 -6.35
N ILE A 61 -3.47 2.97 -5.60
CA ILE A 61 -4.42 1.90 -5.89
C ILE A 61 -5.09 2.10 -7.25
N ARG A 62 -5.53 3.33 -7.56
CA ARG A 62 -6.12 3.63 -8.87
C ARG A 62 -5.12 3.42 -10.01
N SER A 63 -3.86 3.85 -9.81
CA SER A 63 -2.79 3.66 -10.78
C SER A 63 -2.47 2.18 -11.01
N PHE A 64 -2.56 1.37 -9.95
CA PHE A 64 -2.36 -0.07 -10.01
C PHE A 64 -3.45 -0.75 -10.84
N TRP A 65 -4.73 -0.49 -10.54
CA TRP A 65 -5.84 -1.08 -11.28
C TRP A 65 -5.95 -0.58 -12.73
N ASN A 66 -5.45 0.62 -13.03
CA ASN A 66 -5.34 1.09 -14.41
C ASN A 66 -4.28 0.31 -15.23
N GLU A 67 -3.25 -0.24 -14.57
CA GLU A 67 -2.22 -1.06 -15.22
C GLU A 67 -2.65 -2.52 -15.33
N VAL A 68 -3.13 -3.09 -14.23
CA VAL A 68 -3.55 -4.51 -14.16
C VAL A 68 -4.83 -4.75 -14.95
N GLY A 69 -5.68 -3.73 -15.06
CA GLY A 69 -7.04 -3.86 -15.59
C GLY A 69 -8.04 -4.20 -14.48
N PRO A 70 -9.35 -4.03 -14.74
CA PRO A 70 -10.38 -4.37 -13.77
C PRO A 70 -10.34 -5.87 -13.46
N PRO A 71 -10.61 -6.27 -12.20
CA PRO A 71 -10.65 -7.68 -11.85
C PRO A 71 -11.79 -8.39 -12.59
N GLU A 72 -11.53 -9.59 -13.10
CA GLU A 72 -12.56 -10.40 -13.74
C GLU A 72 -13.58 -10.91 -12.71
N PRO A 73 -14.87 -11.02 -13.08
CA PRO A 73 -15.91 -11.48 -12.16
C PRO A 73 -15.79 -12.96 -11.77
N SER A 74 -15.01 -13.75 -12.52
CA SER A 74 -14.76 -15.18 -12.30
C SER A 74 -13.55 -15.47 -11.39
N LEU A 75 -12.95 -14.45 -10.76
CA LEU A 75 -11.80 -14.65 -9.91
C LEU A 75 -12.15 -15.35 -8.60
N GLU A 76 -11.36 -16.36 -8.24
CA GLU A 76 -11.50 -17.09 -6.98
C GLU A 76 -10.76 -16.37 -5.85
N VAL A 77 -11.20 -16.60 -4.61
CA VAL A 77 -10.50 -16.10 -3.41
C VAL A 77 -9.05 -16.59 -3.40
N ASN A 78 -8.13 -15.73 -2.95
CA ASN A 78 -6.68 -15.88 -3.03
C ASN A 78 -6.07 -15.77 -4.43
N HIS A 79 -6.87 -15.49 -5.48
CA HIS A 79 -6.29 -15.14 -6.76
C HIS A 79 -5.44 -13.87 -6.64
N THR A 80 -4.21 -13.93 -7.14
CA THR A 80 -3.26 -12.82 -7.11
C THR A 80 -3.13 -12.17 -8.47
N VAL A 81 -3.11 -10.85 -8.48
CA VAL A 81 -2.83 -10.03 -9.65
C VAL A 81 -1.55 -9.24 -9.44
N ARG A 82 -0.75 -9.13 -10.50
CA ARG A 82 0.56 -8.47 -10.45
C ARG A 82 0.65 -7.43 -11.58
N PRO A 83 1.12 -6.22 -11.30
CA PRO A 83 1.36 -5.20 -12.31
C PRO A 83 2.64 -5.54 -13.09
N SER A 84 2.85 -4.86 -14.21
CA SER A 84 4.10 -5.00 -14.96
C SER A 84 5.31 -4.51 -14.15
N ALA A 85 6.48 -5.09 -14.39
CA ALA A 85 7.73 -4.63 -13.80
C ALA A 85 8.03 -3.17 -14.18
N GLU A 86 7.61 -2.75 -15.37
CA GLU A 86 7.74 -1.37 -15.85
C GLU A 86 6.90 -0.41 -15.01
N TRP A 87 5.65 -0.77 -14.70
CA TRP A 87 4.81 0.03 -13.82
C TRP A 87 5.42 0.15 -12.42
N ILE A 88 5.92 -0.94 -11.86
CA ILE A 88 6.59 -0.92 -10.55
C ILE A 88 7.79 0.03 -10.59
N ALA A 89 8.62 -0.04 -11.64
CA ALA A 89 9.76 0.85 -11.79
C ALA A 89 9.34 2.33 -11.92
N ARG A 90 8.32 2.64 -12.74
CA ARG A 90 7.77 3.99 -12.86
C ARG A 90 7.25 4.52 -11.53
N GLU A 91 6.58 3.68 -10.77
CA GLU A 91 5.99 4.07 -9.49
C GLU A 91 7.05 4.33 -8.43
N LYS A 92 8.08 3.49 -8.36
CA LYS A 92 9.26 3.73 -7.52
C LYS A 92 9.99 5.01 -7.89
N MET A 93 10.17 5.29 -9.18
CA MET A 93 10.78 6.55 -9.65
C MET A 93 9.91 7.75 -9.29
N ARG A 94 8.59 7.63 -9.39
CA ARG A 94 7.66 8.68 -9.00
C ARG A 94 7.74 8.95 -7.50
N TYR A 95 7.75 7.89 -6.69
CA TYR A 95 7.96 8.01 -5.25
C TYR A 95 9.29 8.74 -4.97
N ALA A 96 10.38 8.31 -5.61
CA ALA A 96 11.68 8.95 -5.48
C ALA A 96 11.65 10.44 -5.86
N LYS A 97 10.97 10.80 -6.95
CA LYS A 97 10.89 12.19 -7.42
C LYS A 97 10.06 13.10 -6.52
N HIS A 98 8.97 12.58 -5.95
CA HIS A 98 8.02 13.39 -5.18
C HIS A 98 8.26 13.35 -3.67
N PHE A 99 8.90 12.29 -3.16
CA PHE A 99 9.09 12.06 -1.73
C PHE A 99 10.57 11.95 -1.34
N SER A 100 11.52 11.69 -2.27
CA SER A 100 12.96 11.67 -1.94
C SER A 100 13.66 13.03 -2.11
N GLY A 101 12.97 14.11 -1.76
CA GLY A 101 13.59 15.45 -1.66
C GLY A 101 14.56 15.58 -0.47
N ASP A 102 14.42 14.73 0.55
CA ASP A 102 15.40 14.57 1.62
C ASP A 102 15.07 13.20 2.25
N GLY A 103 16.06 12.37 2.55
CA GLY A 103 15.87 11.01 3.09
C GLY A 103 15.33 10.97 4.52
N GLY A 104 14.48 11.91 4.92
CA GLY A 104 13.84 12.00 6.23
C GLY A 104 12.34 11.81 6.11
N ALA A 105 11.78 11.00 7.00
CA ALA A 105 10.33 10.84 7.17
C ALA A 105 9.60 12.20 7.09
N THR A 106 8.54 12.28 6.30
CA THR A 106 7.66 13.46 6.21
C THR A 106 7.18 13.82 7.62
N VAL A 107 7.74 14.86 8.25
CA VAL A 107 7.29 15.32 9.58
C VAL A 107 6.01 16.15 9.37
N VAL A 108 4.85 15.51 9.37
CA VAL A 108 3.56 16.22 9.45
C VAL A 108 3.29 16.65 10.90
N ALA A 109 2.81 17.88 11.08
CA ALA A 109 2.43 18.40 12.39
C ALA A 109 1.28 17.57 12.98
N GLU A 110 1.39 17.23 14.28
CA GLU A 110 0.44 16.35 15.00
C GLU A 110 -1.02 16.79 14.87
N LYS A 111 -1.27 18.10 14.73
CA LYS A 111 -2.61 18.68 14.57
C LYS A 111 -3.30 18.32 13.25
N ASP A 112 -2.53 17.99 12.23
CA ASP A 112 -3.02 17.74 10.87
C ASP A 112 -3.18 16.23 10.58
N PHE A 113 -2.71 15.37 11.49
CA PHE A 113 -2.71 13.91 11.28
C PHE A 113 -3.83 13.22 12.07
N GLN A 114 -4.92 12.86 11.36
CA GLN A 114 -5.99 12.06 11.94
C GLN A 114 -5.50 10.63 12.23
N ARG A 115 -5.33 10.36 13.54
CA ARG A 115 -4.97 9.08 14.16
C ARG A 115 -5.95 7.96 13.80
N SER A 116 -5.61 7.12 12.85
CA SER A 116 -6.20 5.78 12.73
C SER A 116 -5.19 4.77 12.20
N ASN A 117 -4.65 3.97 13.11
CA ASN A 117 -4.16 2.58 12.97
C ASN A 117 -3.29 2.22 11.76
N MET A 118 -1.95 2.27 11.89
CA MET A 118 -1.05 1.53 10.98
C MET A 118 0.31 1.24 11.65
N THR A 119 0.51 0.00 12.08
CA THR A 119 1.81 -0.55 12.52
C THR A 119 2.49 -1.21 11.31
N PRO A 120 3.81 -1.06 11.10
CA PRO A 120 4.53 -1.85 10.11
C PRO A 120 4.48 -3.33 10.49
N PRO A 121 4.52 -4.23 9.52
CA PRO A 121 4.54 -5.64 9.80
C PRO A 121 5.93 -6.02 10.26
N GLN A 122 5.99 -6.84 11.30
CA GLN A 122 7.18 -7.66 11.49
C GLN A 122 7.25 -8.66 10.32
N PRO A 123 8.44 -8.95 9.78
CA PRO A 123 8.59 -10.04 8.84
C PRO A 123 8.06 -11.31 9.54
N GLU A 124 7.04 -11.96 8.97
CA GLU A 124 6.63 -13.28 9.46
C GLU A 124 7.83 -14.22 9.31
N ALA A 125 8.18 -14.90 10.41
CA ALA A 125 9.40 -15.68 10.56
C ALA A 125 9.32 -17.04 9.86
#